data_AF-A0A3A8M5L9-F1
#
_entry.id   AF-A0A3A8M5L9-F1
#
_cell.length_a   1.000
_cell.length_b   1.000
_cell.length_c   1.000
_cell.angle_alpha   90.00
_cell.angle_beta   90.00
_cell.angle_gamma   90.00
#
_symmetry.space_group_name_H-M   'P 1'
#
loop_
_entity.id
_entity.type
_entity.pdbx_description
1 polymer ?
#
loop_
_entity_poly.entity_id
_entity_poly.type
_entity_poly.pdbx_seq_one_letter_code
_entity_poly.pdbx_strand_id
1 'polypeptide(L)'
;MPTSAEDTLKQLRDALQQRKETEREQVTKARATSGKEPFDIEKFRAVYNVAWDRGDAPLTPSAIEDYERRYYLESPQVKTLQQFAERLAWLRDNDAT
;
A
#
# COMPACT_ATOMS: atom_id res chain seq x y z
N MET A 1 -0.98 14.78 35.67
CA MET A 1 -2.30 14.82 35.00
C MET A 1 -2.37 13.58 34.14
N PRO A 2 -3.20 12.56 34.46
CA PRO A 2 -3.46 11.50 33.51
C PRO A 2 -4.21 12.12 32.33
N THR A 3 -3.71 11.92 31.10
CA THR A 3 -4.43 12.29 29.88
C THR A 3 -5.76 11.56 29.87
N SER A 4 -6.86 12.26 29.60
CA SER A 4 -8.17 11.62 29.48
C SER A 4 -8.12 10.58 28.35
N ALA A 5 -8.97 9.55 28.42
CA ALA A 5 -9.14 8.61 27.32
C ALA A 5 -9.48 9.34 26.00
N GLU A 6 -10.22 10.44 26.09
CA GLU A 6 -10.56 11.30 24.95
C GLU A 6 -9.34 12.02 24.36
N ASP A 7 -8.43 12.53 25.21
CA ASP A 7 -7.19 13.16 24.76
C ASP A 7 -6.28 12.15 24.08
N THR A 8 -6.23 10.92 24.61
CA THR A 8 -5.44 9.83 24.03
C THR A 8 -5.98 9.43 22.66
N LEU A 9 -7.31 9.30 22.53
CA LEU A 9 -7.97 9.00 21.24
C LEU A 9 -7.75 10.10 20.21
N LYS A 10 -7.78 11.37 20.64
CA LYS A 10 -7.48 12.50 19.76
C LYS A 10 -6.03 12.48 19.27
N GLN A 11 -5.07 12.27 20.17
CA GLN A 11 -3.65 12.16 19.82
C GLN A 11 -3.38 11.01 18.85
N LEU A 12 -4.02 9.85 19.06
CA LEU A 12 -3.91 8.71 18.13
C LEU A 12 -4.48 9.05 16.75
N ARG A 13 -5.63 9.74 16.69
CA ARG A 13 -6.22 10.16 15.41
C ARG A 13 -5.31 11.14 14.66
N ASP A 14 -4.78 12.14 15.35
CA ASP A 14 -3.88 13.13 14.76
C ASP A 14 -2.58 12.47 14.26
N ALA A 15 -2.01 11.54 15.03
CA ALA A 15 -0.82 10.79 14.63
C ALA A 15 -1.07 9.88 13.42
N LEU A 16 -2.24 9.23 13.34
CA LEU A 16 -2.63 8.42 12.19
C LEU A 16 -2.82 9.27 10.93
N GLN A 17 -3.40 10.47 11.07
CA GLN A 17 -3.58 11.39 9.96
C GLN A 17 -2.23 11.89 9.42
N GLN A 18 -1.33 12.32 10.30
CA GLN A 18 0.02 12.76 9.92
C GLN A 18 0.82 11.66 9.22
N ARG A 19 0.72 10.41 9.70
CA ARG A 19 1.37 9.27 9.04
C ARG A 19 0.86 9.05 7.63
N LYS A 20 -0.47 9.07 7.43
CA LYS A 20 -1.07 8.92 6.10
C LYS A 20 -0.65 10.02 5.13
N GLU A 21 -0.59 11.26 5.59
CA GLU A 21 -0.12 12.39 4.76
C GLU A 21 1.34 12.21 4.37
N THR A 22 2.20 11.87 5.33
CA THR A 22 3.62 11.60 5.11
C THR A 22 3.82 10.44 4.11
N GLU A 23 3.05 9.36 4.25
CA GLU A 23 3.14 8.20 3.34
C GLU A 23 2.71 8.57 1.92
N ARG A 24 1.64 9.35 1.75
CA ARG A 24 1.20 9.83 0.43
C ARG A 24 2.25 10.71 -0.24
N GLU A 25 2.93 11.57 0.51
CA GLU A 25 4.05 12.36 0.01
C GLU A 25 5.22 11.47 -0.43
N GLN A 26 5.55 10.45 0.37
CA GLN A 26 6.60 9.48 0.03
C GLN A 26 6.26 8.69 -1.25
N VAL A 27 5.02 8.23 -1.38
CA VAL A 27 4.54 7.55 -2.60
C VAL A 27 4.63 8.49 -3.80
N THR A 28 4.18 9.74 -3.67
CA THR A 28 4.25 10.74 -4.75
C THR A 28 5.70 10.98 -5.19
N LYS A 29 6.62 11.13 -4.24
CA LYS A 29 8.06 11.28 -4.52
C LYS A 29 8.66 10.03 -5.16
N ALA A 30 8.31 8.84 -4.68
CA ALA A 30 8.79 7.58 -5.24
C ALA A 30 8.25 7.36 -6.64
N ARG A 31 6.98 7.68 -6.90
CA ARG A 31 6.38 7.65 -8.23
C ARG A 31 7.13 8.54 -9.22
N ALA A 32 7.55 9.73 -8.80
CA ALA A 32 8.29 10.65 -9.67
C ALA A 32 9.75 10.24 -9.91
N THR A 33 10.40 9.58 -8.95
CA THR A 33 11.87 9.38 -8.97
C THR A 33 12.33 7.94 -9.15
N SER A 34 11.47 6.94 -8.92
CA SER A 34 11.88 5.54 -8.89
C SER A 34 12.24 4.94 -10.25
N GLY A 35 11.79 5.55 -11.36
CA GLY A 35 11.97 5.00 -12.71
C GLY A 35 11.22 3.68 -12.94
N LYS A 36 10.32 3.30 -12.02
CA LYS A 36 9.45 2.13 -12.14
C LYS A 36 8.33 2.41 -13.15
N GLU A 37 7.73 1.35 -13.68
CA GLU A 37 6.44 1.45 -14.35
C GLU A 37 5.42 2.15 -13.44
N PRO A 38 4.68 3.16 -13.92
CA PRO A 38 3.65 3.82 -13.12
C PRO A 38 2.58 2.83 -12.67
N PHE A 39 2.26 2.86 -11.37
CA PHE A 39 1.21 2.04 -10.81
C PHE A 39 -0.16 2.36 -11.46
N ASP A 40 -0.85 1.29 -11.89
CA ASP A 40 -2.17 1.32 -12.50
C ASP A 40 -2.92 0.07 -12.04
N ILE A 41 -3.97 0.27 -11.25
CA ILE A 41 -4.73 -0.83 -10.66
C ILE A 41 -5.46 -1.67 -11.70
N GLU A 42 -5.89 -1.07 -12.81
CA GLU A 42 -6.63 -1.74 -13.88
C GLU A 42 -5.70 -2.66 -14.68
N LYS A 43 -4.44 -2.25 -14.87
CA LYS A 43 -3.39 -3.11 -15.43
C LYS A 43 -2.98 -4.19 -14.44
N PHE A 44 -2.83 -3.83 -13.17
CA PHE A 44 -2.40 -4.76 -12.14
C PHE A 44 -3.40 -5.91 -11.95
N ARG A 45 -4.72 -5.63 -11.92
CA ARG A 45 -5.75 -6.68 -11.81
C ARG A 45 -5.82 -7.62 -13.03
N ALA A 46 -5.24 -7.23 -14.16
CA ALA A 46 -5.16 -8.09 -15.34
C ALA A 46 -4.08 -9.18 -15.19
N VAL A 47 -3.08 -8.95 -14.33
CA VAL A 47 -1.95 -9.86 -14.10
C VAL A 47 -1.95 -10.48 -12.69
N TYR A 48 -2.72 -9.92 -11.76
CA TYR A 48 -2.85 -10.41 -10.39
C TYR A 48 -4.31 -10.51 -9.96
N ASN A 49 -4.69 -11.62 -9.34
CA ASN A 49 -6.01 -11.76 -8.73
C ASN A 49 -6.04 -11.12 -7.34
N VAL A 50 -6.52 -9.86 -7.28
CA VAL A 50 -6.64 -9.10 -6.03
C VAL A 50 -7.56 -9.73 -4.98
N ALA A 51 -8.44 -10.67 -5.36
CA ALA A 51 -9.25 -11.43 -4.42
C ALA A 51 -8.41 -12.37 -3.55
N TRP A 52 -7.17 -12.70 -3.93
CA TRP A 52 -6.27 -13.48 -3.08
C TRP A 52 -5.85 -12.74 -1.82
N ASP A 53 -5.67 -11.42 -1.89
CA ASP A 53 -5.31 -10.60 -0.73
C ASP A 53 -6.55 -10.17 0.07
N ARG A 54 -7.71 -10.07 -0.61
CA ARG A 54 -8.87 -9.36 -0.08
C ARG A 54 -10.13 -10.21 0.13
N GLY A 55 -10.14 -11.44 -0.38
CA GLY A 55 -11.34 -12.26 -0.47
C GLY A 55 -12.44 -11.52 -1.23
N ASP A 56 -13.63 -11.47 -0.63
CA ASP A 56 -14.82 -10.82 -1.19
C ASP A 56 -14.88 -9.30 -0.96
N ALA A 57 -13.88 -8.71 -0.29
CA ALA A 57 -13.90 -7.29 0.01
C ALA A 57 -13.73 -6.43 -1.26
N PRO A 58 -14.54 -5.36 -1.43
CA PRO A 58 -14.53 -4.55 -2.65
C PRO A 58 -13.27 -3.70 -2.80
N LEU A 59 -12.88 -3.41 -4.05
CA LEU A 59 -11.72 -2.60 -4.39
C LEU A 59 -11.92 -1.10 -4.10
N THR A 60 -11.88 -0.72 -2.82
CA THR A 60 -11.98 0.67 -2.35
C THR A 60 -10.75 1.52 -2.71
N PRO A 61 -10.89 2.86 -2.82
CA PRO A 61 -9.74 3.75 -3.04
C PRO A 61 -8.62 3.58 -2.02
N SER A 62 -8.95 3.39 -0.74
CA SER A 62 -7.95 3.16 0.32
C SER A 62 -7.10 1.92 0.10
N ALA A 63 -7.66 0.88 -0.50
CA ALA A 63 -6.91 -0.33 -0.78
C ALA A 63 -6.07 -0.21 -2.05
N ILE A 64 -6.53 0.59 -3.02
CA ILE A 64 -5.73 0.95 -4.20
C ILE A 64 -4.49 1.72 -3.74
N GLU A 65 -4.67 2.69 -2.83
CA GLU A 65 -3.55 3.43 -2.21
C GLU A 65 -2.58 2.48 -1.48
N ASP A 66 -3.08 1.45 -0.80
CA ASP A 66 -2.22 0.48 -0.13
C ASP A 66 -1.39 -0.36 -1.12
N TYR A 67 -1.99 -0.85 -2.23
CA TYR A 67 -1.22 -1.53 -3.28
C TYR A 67 -0.17 -0.61 -3.90
N GLU A 68 -0.52 0.65 -4.18
CA GLU A 68 0.43 1.63 -4.71
C GLU A 68 1.59 1.87 -3.73
N ARG A 69 1.29 1.99 -2.43
CA ARG A 69 2.27 2.13 -1.34
C ARG A 69 3.21 0.93 -1.28
N ARG A 70 2.68 -0.29 -1.29
CA ARG A 70 3.44 -1.55 -1.29
C ARG A 70 4.36 -1.67 -2.51
N TYR A 71 3.87 -1.26 -3.68
CA TYR A 71 4.63 -1.27 -4.93
C TYR A 71 5.81 -0.31 -4.92
N TYR A 72 5.61 0.94 -4.49
CA TYR A 72 6.67 1.94 -4.50
C TYR A 72 7.61 1.83 -3.30
N LEU A 73 7.09 1.70 -2.09
CA LEU A 73 7.86 1.84 -0.85
C LEU A 73 8.37 0.51 -0.29
N GLU A 74 7.54 -0.53 -0.26
CA GLU A 74 7.92 -1.83 0.33
C GLU A 74 8.65 -2.75 -0.66
N SER A 75 8.57 -2.40 -1.95
CA SER A 75 9.09 -3.24 -3.03
C SER A 75 10.16 -2.56 -3.89
N PRO A 76 11.28 -2.08 -3.33
CA PRO A 76 12.29 -1.34 -4.09
C PRO A 76 12.90 -2.13 -5.25
N GLN A 77 13.02 -3.46 -5.14
CA GLN A 77 13.58 -4.34 -6.18
C GLN A 77 12.64 -4.60 -7.37
N VAL A 78 11.34 -4.32 -7.21
CA VAL A 78 10.32 -4.53 -8.25
C VAL A 78 10.26 -3.30 -9.15
N LYS A 79 10.28 -3.48 -10.47
CA LYS A 79 10.28 -2.38 -11.45
C LYS A 79 9.02 -2.31 -12.31
N THR A 80 8.23 -3.39 -12.38
CA THR A 80 7.03 -3.49 -13.21
C THR A 80 5.87 -4.08 -12.43
N LEU A 81 4.64 -3.85 -12.90
CA LEU A 81 3.43 -4.43 -12.29
C LEU A 81 3.43 -5.97 -12.35
N GLN A 82 3.98 -6.53 -13.42
CA GLN A 82 4.15 -7.98 -13.56
C GLN A 82 5.07 -8.55 -12.48
N GLN A 83 6.24 -7.94 -12.26
CA GLN A 83 7.16 -8.35 -11.20
C GLN A 83 6.54 -8.18 -9.81
N PHE A 84 5.67 -7.18 -9.66
CA PHE A 84 4.94 -6.98 -8.41
C PHE A 84 3.95 -8.12 -8.15
N ALA A 85 3.16 -8.50 -9.16
CA ALA A 85 2.23 -9.62 -9.10
C ALA A 85 2.95 -10.93 -8.74
N GLU A 86 4.08 -11.20 -9.39
CA GLU A 86 4.93 -12.37 -9.12
C GLU A 86 5.46 -12.37 -7.69
N ARG A 87 5.93 -11.22 -7.19
CA ARG A 87 6.36 -11.09 -5.80
C ARG A 87 5.22 -11.37 -4.82
N LEU A 88 4.03 -10.84 -5.06
CA LEU A 88 2.87 -11.05 -4.18
C LEU A 88 2.42 -12.52 -4.18
N ALA A 89 2.37 -13.15 -5.36
CA ALA A 89 2.10 -14.57 -5.46
C ALA A 89 3.15 -15.40 -4.71
N TRP A 90 4.44 -15.06 -4.84
CA TRP A 90 5.52 -15.73 -4.11
C TRP A 90 5.37 -15.57 -2.59
N LEU A 91 5.09 -14.36 -2.08
CA LEU A 91 4.88 -14.13 -0.64
C LEU A 91 3.72 -14.96 -0.09
N ARG A 92 2.60 -15.00 -0.83
CA ARG A 92 1.43 -15.81 -0.49
C ARG A 92 1.77 -17.31 -0.44
N ASP A 93 2.45 -17.81 -1.46
CA ASP A 93 2.74 -19.25 -1.59
C ASP A 93 3.80 -19.74 -0.58
N ASN A 94 4.57 -18.83 0.02
CA ASN A 94 5.67 -19.16 0.93
C ASN A 94 5.42 -18.72 2.39
N ASP A 95 4.18 -18.35 2.75
CA ASP A 95 3.78 -17.91 4.11
C ASP A 95 4.70 -16.82 4.71
N ALA A 96 5.31 -16.00 3.85
CA ALA A 96 6.19 -14.92 4.28
C ALA A 96 5.33 -13.67 4.54
N THR A 97 4.68 -13.62 5.71
CA THR A 97 4.03 -12.42 6.27
C THR A 97 4.99 -11.60 7.11
#